data_AF-K2EMU7-F1
#
_entry.id   AF-K2EMU7-F1
#
_cell.length_a   1.000
_cell.length_b   1.000
_cell.length_c   1.000
_cell.angle_alpha   90.00
_cell.angle_beta   90.00
_cell.angle_gamma   90.00
#
_symmetry.space_group_name_H-M   'P 1'
#
loop_
_entity.id
_entity.type
_entity.pdbx_description
1 polymer ?
#
loop_
_entity_poly.entity_id
_entity_poly.type
_entity_poly.pdbx_seq_one_letter_code
_entity_poly.pdbx_strand_id
1 'polypeptide(L)'
;MAAGFTILQNNIQLLEQRLVEFTKNLAEELFEPILEIDLKIPITEVNTQLSAELTKLKPFGVGNREPVFLTENLGIASMNIVGREKTHLSFRFYAGGMYFGCIMFNKAELASEFKPGDMVDVVYKIKESQYNGNKKLDLIIEDIRKNKSSC
;
A
#
# COMPACT_ATOMS: atom_id res chain seq x y z
N MET A 1 14.78 -8.83 -8.49
CA MET A 1 15.70 -9.54 -9.41
C MET A 1 17.12 -9.15 -9.06
N ALA A 2 18.07 -10.07 -9.13
CA ALA A 2 19.49 -9.79 -8.90
C ALA A 2 20.31 -10.43 -10.02
N ALA A 3 21.33 -9.73 -10.50
CA ALA A 3 22.28 -10.21 -11.48
C ALA A 3 23.70 -9.94 -10.99
N GLY A 4 24.65 -10.81 -11.35
CA GLY A 4 26.07 -10.65 -11.06
C GLY A 4 26.89 -10.91 -12.33
N PHE A 5 27.95 -10.13 -12.53
CA PHE A 5 28.87 -10.26 -13.65
C PHE A 5 30.29 -9.85 -13.24
N THR A 6 31.28 -10.31 -14.00
CA THR A 6 32.70 -10.03 -13.76
C THR A 6 33.22 -9.04 -14.80
N ILE A 7 34.04 -8.09 -14.35
CA ILE A 7 34.53 -6.96 -15.16
C ILE A 7 35.96 -6.64 -14.71
N LEU A 8 36.82 -6.23 -15.65
CA LEU A 8 38.13 -5.65 -15.34
C LEU A 8 37.96 -4.33 -14.58
N GLN A 9 38.71 -4.15 -13.48
CA GLN A 9 38.59 -2.96 -12.62
C GLN A 9 38.72 -1.63 -13.37
N ASN A 10 39.58 -1.57 -14.39
CA ASN A 10 39.79 -0.36 -15.20
C ASN A 10 38.56 0.03 -16.04
N ASN A 11 37.61 -0.89 -16.24
CA ASN A 11 36.41 -0.65 -17.04
C ASN A 11 35.21 -0.19 -16.19
N ILE A 12 35.37 -0.02 -14.87
CA ILE A 12 34.24 0.36 -13.98
C ILE A 12 33.62 1.69 -14.42
N GLN A 13 34.45 2.69 -14.71
CA GLN A 13 33.98 4.00 -15.18
C GLN A 13 33.27 3.89 -16.54
N LEU A 14 33.78 3.05 -17.45
CA LEU A 14 33.16 2.83 -18.76
C LEU A 14 31.80 2.12 -18.62
N LEU A 15 31.70 1.16 -17.69
CA LEU A 15 30.45 0.46 -17.39
C LEU A 15 29.39 1.43 -16.85
N GLU A 16 29.76 2.26 -15.87
CA GLU A 16 28.87 3.28 -15.30
C GLU A 16 28.32 4.20 -16.39
N GLN A 17 29.20 4.75 -17.22
CA GLN A 17 28.80 5.61 -18.34
C GLN A 17 27.84 4.92 -19.29
N ARG A 18 28.11 3.65 -19.64
CA ARG A 18 27.24 2.88 -20.54
C ARG A 18 25.90 2.53 -19.90
N LEU A 19 25.85 2.24 -18.60
CA LEU A 19 24.60 1.97 -17.89
C LEU A 19 23.74 3.24 -17.81
N VAL A 20 24.33 4.38 -17.46
CA VAL A 20 23.63 5.67 -17.43
C VAL A 20 23.09 6.03 -18.82
N GLU A 21 23.90 5.85 -19.86
CA GLU A 21 23.46 6.11 -21.24
C GLU A 21 22.35 5.16 -21.69
N PHE A 22 22.44 3.88 -21.31
CA PHE A 22 21.40 2.90 -21.58
C PHE A 22 20.08 3.27 -20.87
N THR A 23 20.15 3.74 -19.61
CA THR A 23 18.96 4.11 -18.85
C THR A 23 18.20 5.30 -19.42
N LYS A 24 18.87 6.21 -20.16
CA LYS A 24 18.20 7.35 -20.81
C LYS A 24 17.20 6.93 -21.89
N ASN A 25 17.35 5.73 -22.44
CA ASN A 25 16.48 5.18 -23.48
C ASN A 25 15.38 4.26 -22.92
N LEU A 26 15.32 4.11 -21.60
CA LEU A 26 14.25 3.37 -20.94
C LEU A 26 13.05 4.30 -20.71
N ALA A 27 11.85 3.78 -20.90
CA ALA A 27 10.63 4.51 -20.57
C ALA A 27 10.60 4.82 -19.07
N GLU A 28 10.22 6.05 -18.69
CA GLU A 28 10.10 6.46 -17.28
C GLU A 28 9.14 5.55 -16.50
N GLU A 29 8.12 5.02 -17.17
CA GLU A 29 7.14 4.06 -16.66
C GLU A 29 7.77 2.76 -16.10
N LEU A 30 8.97 2.38 -16.55
CA LEU A 30 9.70 1.22 -16.01
C LEU A 30 10.23 1.45 -14.60
N PHE A 31 10.27 2.71 -14.15
CA PHE A 31 10.76 3.11 -12.84
C PHE A 31 9.63 3.43 -11.86
N GLU A 32 8.37 3.45 -12.33
CA GLU A 32 7.22 3.62 -11.44
C GLU A 32 6.81 2.26 -10.85
N PRO A 33 6.64 2.15 -9.52
CA PRO A 33 6.17 0.93 -8.91
C PRO A 33 4.72 0.65 -9.32
N ILE A 34 4.52 -0.43 -10.07
CA ILE A 34 3.18 -0.88 -10.46
C ILE A 34 2.55 -1.62 -9.28
N LEU A 35 1.42 -1.10 -8.78
CA LEU A 35 0.56 -1.79 -7.82
C LEU A 35 -0.53 -2.55 -8.57
N GLU A 36 -0.40 -3.88 -8.61
CA GLU A 36 -1.44 -4.74 -9.16
C GLU A 36 -2.55 -4.94 -8.13
N ILE A 37 -3.76 -4.47 -8.47
CA ILE A 37 -4.97 -4.58 -7.66
C ILE A 37 -5.70 -5.85 -8.08
N ASP A 38 -5.91 -6.77 -7.13
CA ASP A 38 -6.59 -8.04 -7.40
C ASP A 38 -8.11 -7.86 -7.48
N LEU A 39 -8.69 -7.05 -6.58
CA LEU A 39 -10.13 -6.87 -6.52
C LEU A 39 -10.55 -5.51 -5.97
N LYS A 40 -11.48 -4.86 -6.68
CA LYS A 40 -12.19 -3.70 -6.17
C LYS A 40 -13.41 -4.15 -5.36
N ILE A 41 -13.45 -3.78 -4.08
CA ILE A 41 -14.57 -4.13 -3.17
C ILE A 41 -14.99 -2.92 -2.33
N PRO A 42 -16.27 -2.82 -1.93
CA PRO A 42 -16.68 -1.92 -0.87
C PRO A 42 -15.98 -2.30 0.44
N ILE A 43 -15.52 -1.31 1.21
CA ILE A 43 -14.88 -1.58 2.51
C ILE A 43 -15.83 -2.29 3.49
N THR A 44 -17.14 -2.17 3.30
CA THR A 44 -18.17 -2.84 4.10
C THR A 44 -18.19 -4.37 3.94
N GLU A 45 -17.67 -4.88 2.82
CA GLU A 45 -17.50 -6.32 2.59
C GLU A 45 -16.26 -6.88 3.30
N VAL A 46 -15.39 -6.00 3.83
CA VAL A 46 -14.19 -6.40 4.56
C VAL A 46 -14.55 -6.82 5.96
N ASN A 47 -14.77 -8.13 6.12
CA ASN A 47 -15.17 -8.75 7.38
C ASN A 47 -14.32 -9.99 7.71
N THR A 48 -14.57 -10.58 8.88
CA THR A 48 -13.77 -11.70 9.40
C THR A 48 -13.95 -12.96 8.58
N GLN A 49 -15.09 -13.13 7.92
CA GLN A 49 -15.33 -14.24 7.01
C GLN A 49 -14.45 -14.11 5.76
N LEU A 50 -14.38 -12.92 5.15
CA LEU A 50 -13.47 -12.67 4.02
C LEU A 50 -12.02 -12.96 4.40
N SER A 51 -11.57 -12.50 5.58
CA SER A 51 -10.22 -12.79 6.08
C SER A 51 -9.95 -14.28 6.29
N ALA A 52 -10.95 -15.02 6.79
CA ALA A 52 -10.84 -16.47 6.95
C ALA A 52 -10.72 -17.21 5.61
N GLU A 53 -11.46 -16.78 4.59
CA GLU A 53 -11.33 -17.30 3.22
C GLU A 53 -9.96 -16.99 2.62
N LEU A 54 -9.45 -15.76 2.79
CA LEU A 54 -8.11 -15.37 2.32
C LEU A 54 -7.01 -16.19 2.99
N THR A 55 -7.18 -16.56 4.25
CA THR A 55 -6.21 -17.40 4.98
C THR A 55 -6.08 -18.79 4.35
N LYS A 56 -7.10 -19.31 3.67
CA LYS A 56 -7.04 -20.61 2.96
C LYS A 56 -6.13 -20.56 1.73
N LEU A 57 -5.85 -19.37 1.20
CA LEU A 57 -4.94 -19.16 0.06
C LEU A 57 -3.46 -19.17 0.47
N LYS A 58 -3.15 -19.30 1.76
CA LYS A 58 -1.77 -19.41 2.24
C LYS A 58 -1.11 -20.71 1.75
N PRO A 59 0.22 -20.72 1.56
CA PRO A 59 1.18 -19.68 1.94
C PRO A 59 1.32 -18.57 0.90
N PHE A 60 1.51 -17.33 1.39
CA PHE A 60 1.85 -16.20 0.54
C PHE A 60 3.38 -16.07 0.36
N GLY A 61 3.81 -15.59 -0.81
CA GLY A 61 5.22 -15.44 -1.18
C GLY A 61 5.40 -15.01 -2.63
N VAL A 62 6.60 -15.20 -3.17
CA VAL A 62 6.99 -14.71 -4.53
C VAL A 62 6.10 -15.29 -5.64
N GLY A 63 5.58 -16.51 -5.49
CA GLY A 63 4.67 -17.14 -6.46
C GLY A 63 3.17 -17.00 -6.16
N ASN A 64 2.82 -16.49 -4.98
CA ASN A 64 1.43 -16.32 -4.53
C ASN A 64 1.37 -15.10 -3.61
N ARG A 65 1.24 -13.93 -4.20
CA ARG A 65 1.26 -12.67 -3.45
C ARG A 65 0.03 -12.56 -2.53
N GLU A 66 0.16 -11.77 -1.48
CA GLU A 66 -1.00 -11.38 -0.68
C GLU A 66 -1.98 -10.56 -1.53
N PRO A 67 -3.29 -10.88 -1.52
CA PRO A 67 -4.28 -10.14 -2.29
C PRO A 67 -4.36 -8.66 -1.87
N VAL A 68 -4.40 -7.80 -2.88
CA VAL A 68 -4.48 -6.35 -2.78
C VAL A 68 -5.86 -5.88 -3.21
N PHE A 69 -6.51 -5.10 -2.37
CA PHE A 69 -7.87 -4.61 -2.58
C PHE A 69 -7.89 -3.11 -2.83
N LEU A 70 -8.84 -2.66 -3.64
CA LEU A 70 -9.15 -1.24 -3.84
C LEU A 70 -10.56 -0.94 -3.33
N THR A 71 -10.69 0.11 -2.51
CA THR A 71 -11.97 0.78 -2.29
C THR A 71 -11.87 2.24 -2.69
N GLU A 72 -12.83 2.69 -3.47
CA GLU A 72 -12.91 4.08 -3.92
C GLU A 72 -13.90 4.89 -3.07
N ASN A 73 -13.74 6.20 -3.11
CA ASN A 73 -14.70 7.16 -2.55
C ASN A 73 -15.00 6.92 -1.05
N LEU A 74 -13.95 6.75 -0.25
CA LEU A 74 -14.02 6.65 1.20
C LEU A 74 -13.79 8.01 1.86
N GLY A 75 -14.68 8.37 2.79
CA GLY A 75 -14.51 9.56 3.62
C GLY A 75 -13.58 9.30 4.80
N ILE A 76 -12.54 10.12 4.94
CA ILE A 76 -11.67 10.09 6.13
C ILE A 76 -12.46 10.59 7.34
N ALA A 77 -12.72 9.73 8.32
CA ALA A 77 -13.38 10.12 9.56
C ALA A 77 -12.40 10.71 10.57
N SER A 78 -11.21 10.13 10.68
CA SER A 78 -10.13 10.68 11.50
C SER A 78 -8.78 10.14 11.03
N MET A 79 -7.70 10.88 11.30
CA MET A 79 -6.34 10.44 11.02
C MET A 79 -5.39 10.87 12.14
N ASN A 80 -4.37 10.07 12.42
CA ASN A 80 -3.36 10.36 13.44
C ASN A 80 -1.99 9.85 12.99
N ILE A 81 -0.94 10.57 13.37
CA ILE A 81 0.43 10.04 13.27
C ILE A 81 0.68 9.12 14.48
N VAL A 82 1.14 7.90 14.21
CA VAL A 82 1.35 6.86 15.21
C VAL A 82 2.75 6.24 15.11
N GLY A 83 3.10 5.43 16.11
CA GLY A 83 4.42 4.79 16.24
C GLY A 83 5.37 5.59 17.13
N ARG A 84 6.36 4.90 17.70
CA ARG A 84 7.35 5.50 18.62
C ARG A 84 8.15 6.62 17.95
N GLU A 85 8.47 6.44 16.68
CA GLU A 85 9.21 7.40 15.86
C GLU A 85 8.29 8.35 15.07
N LYS A 86 6.96 8.24 15.25
CA LYS A 86 5.95 9.04 14.53
C LYS A 86 6.09 8.96 12.99
N THR A 87 6.40 7.77 12.48
CA THR A 87 6.64 7.50 11.06
C THR A 87 5.43 6.90 10.34
N HIS A 88 4.33 6.62 11.04
CA HIS A 88 3.17 5.91 10.46
C HIS A 88 1.92 6.78 10.53
N LEU A 89 0.99 6.57 9.58
CA LEU A 89 -0.34 7.16 9.61
C LEU A 89 -1.38 6.11 9.95
N SER A 90 -2.22 6.41 10.93
CA SER A 90 -3.44 5.65 11.18
C SER A 90 -4.63 6.44 10.67
N PHE A 91 -5.46 5.79 9.87
CA PHE A 91 -6.71 6.32 9.36
C PHE A 91 -7.89 5.57 9.97
N ARG A 92 -9.00 6.26 10.16
CA ARG A 92 -10.31 5.65 10.32
C ARG A 92 -11.22 6.12 9.21
N PHE A 93 -11.83 5.16 8.52
CA PHE A 93 -12.89 5.41 7.55
C PHE A 93 -14.22 5.03 8.17
N TYR A 94 -15.29 5.75 7.79
CA TYR A 94 -16.64 5.44 8.20
C TYR A 94 -17.46 5.03 6.98
N ALA A 95 -18.00 3.81 7.00
CA ALA A 95 -18.82 3.28 5.91
C ALA A 95 -19.80 2.25 6.46
N GLY A 96 -21.02 2.20 5.92
CA GLY A 96 -22.03 1.20 6.31
C GLY A 96 -22.36 1.17 7.81
N GLY A 97 -22.22 2.29 8.52
CA GLY A 97 -22.47 2.35 9.97
C GLY A 97 -21.29 1.94 10.86
N MET A 98 -20.16 1.53 10.27
CA MET A 98 -19.01 1.00 10.99
C MET A 98 -17.73 1.81 10.74
N TYR A 99 -16.79 1.75 11.69
CA TYR A 99 -15.47 2.34 11.55
C TYR A 99 -14.43 1.28 11.19
N PHE A 100 -13.65 1.57 10.16
CA PHE A 100 -12.57 0.72 9.68
C PHE A 100 -11.23 1.34 10.01
N GLY A 101 -10.45 0.67 10.87
CA GLY A 101 -9.12 1.11 11.26
C GLY A 101 -8.08 0.66 10.24
N CYS A 102 -7.31 1.61 9.73
CA CYS A 102 -6.29 1.37 8.73
C CYS A 102 -4.95 1.97 9.17
N ILE A 103 -3.85 1.40 8.69
CA ILE A 103 -2.50 1.87 8.95
C ILE A 103 -1.69 1.94 7.65
N MET A 104 -0.98 3.04 7.45
CA MET A 104 -0.02 3.25 6.39
C MET A 104 1.36 3.42 7.02
N PHE A 105 2.29 2.52 6.71
CA PHE A 105 3.62 2.50 7.31
C PHE A 105 4.57 3.44 6.57
N ASN A 106 5.50 4.06 7.31
CA ASN A 106 6.58 4.92 6.80
C ASN A 106 6.13 6.04 5.85
N LYS A 107 4.99 6.68 6.16
CA LYS A 107 4.34 7.69 5.31
C LYS A 107 3.80 8.88 6.10
N ALA A 108 4.37 9.18 7.26
CA ALA A 108 3.91 10.28 8.12
C ALA A 108 3.99 11.66 7.45
N GLU A 109 4.89 11.84 6.49
CA GLU A 109 5.04 13.05 5.67
C GLU A 109 3.76 13.41 4.90
N LEU A 110 2.98 12.40 4.50
CA LEU A 110 1.70 12.59 3.81
C LEU A 110 0.59 13.12 4.74
N ALA A 111 0.83 13.23 6.06
CA ALA A 111 -0.18 13.71 7.01
C ALA A 111 -0.76 15.08 6.61
N SER A 112 0.07 15.95 6.05
CA SER A 112 -0.31 17.30 5.65
C SER A 112 -1.16 17.34 4.38
N GLU A 113 -1.13 16.26 3.60
CA GLU A 113 -1.88 16.17 2.35
C GLU A 113 -3.34 15.84 2.60
N PHE A 114 -3.67 15.11 3.67
CA PHE A 114 -5.04 14.65 3.93
C PHE A 114 -5.66 15.35 5.15
N LYS A 115 -6.99 15.44 5.15
CA LYS A 115 -7.76 15.91 6.32
C LYS A 115 -9.04 15.11 6.49
N PRO A 116 -9.60 15.04 7.72
CA PRO A 116 -10.93 14.51 7.93
C PRO A 116 -11.96 15.21 7.01
N GLY A 117 -12.84 14.41 6.40
CA GLY A 117 -13.81 14.84 5.40
C GLY A 117 -13.33 14.74 3.95
N ASP A 118 -12.03 14.55 3.69
CA ASP A 118 -11.56 14.27 2.33
C ASP A 118 -12.08 12.90 1.85
N MET A 119 -12.44 12.85 0.55
CA MET A 119 -12.78 11.61 -0.14
C MET A 119 -11.54 11.05 -0.82
N VAL A 120 -11.27 9.77 -0.59
CA VAL A 120 -10.06 9.10 -1.06
C VAL A 120 -10.36 7.73 -1.66
N ASP A 121 -9.50 7.31 -2.58
CA ASP A 121 -9.39 5.93 -3.02
C ASP A 121 -8.22 5.29 -2.28
N VAL A 122 -8.42 4.07 -1.79
CA VAL A 122 -7.47 3.40 -0.89
C VAL A 122 -7.18 2.01 -1.41
N VAL A 123 -5.89 1.71 -1.58
CA VAL A 123 -5.36 0.39 -1.91
C VAL A 123 -4.79 -0.24 -0.64
N TYR A 124 -5.26 -1.43 -0.27
CA TYR A 124 -4.90 -2.03 1.01
C TYR A 124 -4.87 -3.57 0.99
N LYS A 125 -4.17 -4.13 1.97
CA LYS A 125 -4.16 -5.56 2.32
C LYS A 125 -4.92 -5.78 3.62
N ILE A 126 -5.58 -6.92 3.74
CA ILE A 126 -6.33 -7.29 4.94
C ILE A 126 -5.43 -8.13 5.85
N LYS A 127 -5.24 -7.70 7.10
CA LYS A 127 -4.56 -8.51 8.13
C LYS A 127 -5.44 -8.73 9.35
N GLU A 128 -5.41 -9.95 9.85
CA GLU A 128 -5.93 -10.27 11.18
C GLU A 128 -4.89 -9.88 12.24
N SER A 129 -5.31 -9.04 13.19
CA SER A 129 -4.58 -8.76 14.41
C SER A 129 -5.36 -9.28 15.62
N GLN A 130 -4.62 -9.62 16.68
CA GLN A 130 -5.21 -9.98 17.97
C GLN A 130 -4.85 -8.89 18.96
N TYR A 131 -5.86 -8.18 19.46
CA TYR A 131 -5.68 -7.17 20.50
C TYR A 131 -6.59 -7.51 21.67
N ASN A 132 -6.00 -7.76 22.85
CA ASN A 132 -6.71 -8.17 24.07
C ASN A 132 -7.64 -9.39 23.89
N GLY A 133 -7.23 -10.38 23.10
CA GLY A 133 -8.01 -11.61 22.86
C GLY A 133 -9.18 -11.46 21.88
N ASN A 134 -9.48 -10.24 21.43
CA ASN A 134 -10.45 -10.01 20.36
C ASN A 134 -9.74 -9.97 19.01
N LYS A 135 -10.25 -10.76 18.05
CA LYS A 135 -9.81 -10.69 16.66
C LYS A 135 -10.31 -9.39 16.05
N LYS A 136 -9.39 -8.60 15.53
CA LYS A 136 -9.68 -7.36 14.81
C LYS A 136 -9.07 -7.45 13.42
N LEU A 137 -9.78 -6.88 12.45
CA LEU A 137 -9.22 -6.69 11.12
C LEU A 137 -8.54 -5.34 11.10
N ASP A 138 -7.26 -5.34 10.75
CA ASP A 138 -6.50 -4.15 10.46
C ASP A 138 -6.17 -4.13 8.97
N LEU A 139 -6.44 -2.99 8.34
CA LEU A 139 -6.17 -2.79 6.92
C LEU A 139 -4.84 -2.07 6.77
N ILE A 140 -3.92 -2.67 6.02
CA ILE A 140 -2.62 -2.06 5.73
C ILE A 140 -2.74 -1.37 4.38
N ILE A 141 -2.66 -0.04 4.41
CA ILE A 141 -2.71 0.79 3.21
C ILE A 141 -1.35 0.71 2.51
N GLU A 142 -1.36 0.31 1.25
CA GLU A 142 -0.20 0.35 0.35
C GLU A 142 -0.14 1.69 -0.39
N ASP A 143 -1.30 2.21 -0.78
CA ASP A 143 -1.41 3.50 -1.45
C ASP A 143 -2.77 4.19 -1.18
N ILE A 144 -2.77 5.51 -1.24
CA ILE A 144 -3.94 6.36 -1.00
C ILE A 144 -3.91 7.58 -1.91
N ARG A 145 -5.03 7.85 -2.56
CA ARG A 145 -5.16 8.97 -3.49
C ARG A 145 -6.40 9.77 -3.18
N LYS A 146 -6.30 11.11 -3.23
CA LYS A 146 -7.51 11.96 -3.19
C LYS A 146 -8.37 11.73 -4.41
N ASN A 147 -9.66 11.55 -4.19
CA ASN A 147 -10.61 11.56 -5.28
C ASN A 147 -10.74 13.01 -5.76
N LYS A 148 -10.31 13.27 -7.01
CA LYS A 148 -10.56 14.56 -7.67
C LYS A 148 -12.01 14.59 -8.12
N SER A 149 -12.95 14.73 -7.19
CA SER A 149 -14.30 15.12 -7.54
C SER A 149 -14.23 16.51 -8.14
N SER A 150 -14.33 16.56 -9.47
CA SER A 150 -14.41 17.78 -10.25
C SER A 150 -15.59 18.61 -9.74
N CYS A 151 -15.31 19.79 -9.21
CA CYS A 151 -16.26 20.90 -9.27
C CYS A 151 -15.91 21.71 -10.53
#